data_AF-A0A067C4K7-F1
#
_entry.id   AF-A0A067C4K7-F1
#
_cell.length_a   1.000
_cell.length_b   1.000
_cell.length_c   1.000
_cell.angle_alpha   90.00
_cell.angle_beta   90.00
_cell.angle_gamma   90.00
#
_symmetry.space_group_name_H-M   'P 1'
#
loop_
_entity.id
_entity.type
_entity.pdbx_description
1 polymer ?
#
loop_
_entity_poly.entity_id
_entity_poly.type
_entity_poly.pdbx_seq_one_letter_code
_entity_poly.pdbx_strand_id
1 'polypeptide(L)'
;MDTTLMEEELMAQRDVAKLIVQELRSEVEAYKARVRTMERRLELSETKRIQVTAVARRAKAKIAAHEQSTYHEILLLLLGGILGGFFGWCLGLVVLVLDGPPALAFLLMGPSVACLVAHRKRHEWRQETHAMAQSTKHLRPTAHRVVHRDAPLWRSTLQTALHLTHSIVSFLYHGHA
;
A
#
# COMPACT_ATOMS: atom_id res chain seq x y z
N MET A 1 18.57 30.71 -82.07
CA MET A 1 17.88 29.48 -81.64
C MET A 1 18.13 29.16 -80.16
N ASP A 2 19.02 29.88 -79.45
CA ASP A 2 19.35 29.56 -78.04
C ASP A 2 18.33 30.02 -76.99
N THR A 3 17.40 30.92 -77.35
CA THR A 3 16.42 31.47 -76.39
C THR A 3 15.40 30.44 -75.91
N THR A 4 15.07 29.44 -76.73
CA THR A 4 14.09 28.40 -76.39
C THR A 4 14.65 27.35 -75.43
N LEU A 5 15.96 27.02 -75.55
CA LEU A 5 16.63 26.11 -74.63
C LEU A 5 16.73 26.70 -73.22
N MET A 6 17.05 28.00 -73.12
CA MET A 6 17.12 28.68 -71.82
C MET A 6 15.74 28.82 -71.15
N GLU A 7 14.66 29.02 -71.92
CA GLU A 7 13.30 29.01 -71.38
C GLU A 7 12.89 27.63 -70.85
N GLU A 8 13.24 26.55 -71.54
CA GLU A 8 12.98 25.18 -71.08
C GLU A 8 13.74 24.83 -69.79
N GLU A 9 15.01 25.24 -69.66
CA GLU A 9 15.79 25.04 -68.43
C GLU A 9 15.20 25.81 -67.23
N LEU A 10 14.75 27.05 -67.44
CA LEU A 10 14.08 27.84 -66.41
C LEU A 10 12.74 27.24 -66.00
N MET A 11 11.98 26.67 -66.95
CA MET A 11 10.75 25.94 -66.66
C MET A 11 11.01 24.66 -65.86
N ALA A 12 12.04 23.89 -66.22
CA ALA A 12 12.45 22.70 -65.47
C ALA A 12 12.87 23.04 -64.02
N GLN A 13 13.65 24.11 -63.83
CA GLN A 13 14.02 24.58 -62.49
C GLN A 13 12.81 25.02 -61.66
N ARG A 14 11.86 25.72 -62.29
CA ARG A 14 10.62 26.14 -61.64
C ARG A 14 9.79 24.94 -61.18
N ASP A 15 9.68 23.91 -62.01
CA ASP A 15 8.87 22.74 -61.67
C ASP A 15 9.53 21.87 -60.60
N VAL A 16 10.87 21.76 -60.60
CA VAL A 16 11.63 21.16 -59.48
C VAL A 16 11.43 21.96 -58.20
N ALA A 17 11.51 23.29 -58.24
CA ALA A 17 11.29 24.14 -57.07
C ALA A 17 9.87 23.98 -56.50
N LYS A 18 8.85 23.86 -57.36
CA LYS A 18 7.47 23.60 -56.91
C LYS A 18 7.32 22.24 -56.24
N LEU A 19 7.96 21.22 -56.80
CA LEU A 19 7.94 19.86 -56.24
C LEU A 19 8.60 19.84 -54.86
N ILE A 20 9.76 20.49 -54.72
CA ILE A 20 10.45 20.65 -53.43
C ILE A 20 9.57 21.39 -52.41
N VAL A 21 8.88 22.45 -52.82
CA VAL A 21 7.97 23.19 -51.92
C VAL A 21 6.77 22.33 -51.49
N GLN A 22 6.25 21.48 -52.37
CA GLN A 22 5.17 20.54 -52.03
C GLN A 22 5.66 19.47 -51.04
N GLU A 23 6.84 18.90 -51.27
CA GLU A 23 7.48 17.94 -50.37
C GLU A 23 7.72 18.57 -48.99
N LEU A 24 8.30 19.78 -48.93
CA LEU A 24 8.52 20.46 -47.65
C LEU A 24 7.21 20.78 -46.93
N ARG A 25 6.14 21.15 -47.66
CA ARG A 25 4.83 21.37 -47.03
C ARG A 25 4.28 20.09 -46.43
N SER A 26 4.39 18.96 -47.13
CA SER A 26 3.91 17.67 -46.62
C SER A 26 4.71 17.23 -45.39
N GLU A 27 6.03 17.44 -45.39
CA GLU A 27 6.90 17.16 -44.23
C GLU A 27 6.56 18.06 -43.03
N VAL A 28 6.34 19.36 -43.25
CA VAL A 28 5.95 20.31 -42.20
C VAL A 28 4.59 19.93 -41.59
N GLU A 29 3.63 19.52 -42.42
CA GLU A 29 2.32 19.08 -41.95
C GLU A 29 2.42 17.77 -41.16
N ALA A 30 3.21 16.81 -41.65
CA ALA A 30 3.48 15.55 -40.95
C ALA A 30 4.19 15.80 -39.61
N TYR A 31 5.16 16.72 -39.56
CA TYR A 31 5.86 17.09 -38.35
C TYR A 31 4.92 17.77 -37.35
N LYS A 32 4.09 18.72 -37.79
CA LYS A 32 3.07 19.36 -36.94
C LYS A 32 2.08 18.34 -36.36
N ALA A 33 1.65 17.36 -37.15
CA ALA A 33 0.79 16.30 -36.65
C ALA A 33 1.48 15.48 -35.56
N ARG A 34 2.75 15.11 -35.74
CA ARG A 34 3.54 14.37 -34.74
C ARG A 34 3.72 15.18 -33.45
N VAL A 35 4.06 16.45 -33.54
CA VAL A 35 4.21 17.34 -32.38
C VAL A 35 2.92 17.39 -31.55
N ARG A 36 1.76 17.62 -32.19
CA ARG A 36 0.46 17.62 -31.48
C ARG A 36 0.18 16.30 -30.75
N THR A 37 0.58 15.17 -31.33
CA THR A 37 0.41 13.87 -30.66
C THR A 37 1.36 13.67 -29.48
N MET A 38 2.58 14.20 -29.58
CA MET A 38 3.55 14.17 -28.48
C MET A 38 3.10 15.08 -27.33
N GLU A 39 2.65 16.29 -27.62
CA GLU A 39 2.12 17.24 -26.63
C GLU A 39 0.94 16.62 -25.86
N ARG A 40 -0.04 16.05 -26.56
CA ARG A 40 -1.16 15.34 -25.91
C ARG A 40 -0.71 14.18 -25.02
N ARG A 41 0.30 13.42 -25.45
CA ARG A 41 0.86 12.31 -24.64
C ARG A 41 1.59 12.84 -23.41
N LEU A 42 2.29 13.97 -23.54
CA LEU A 42 2.98 14.62 -22.45
C LEU A 42 1.97 15.10 -21.39
N GLU A 43 0.94 15.83 -21.80
CA GLU A 43 -0.15 16.30 -20.92
C GLU A 43 -0.83 15.14 -20.18
N LEU A 44 -1.12 14.04 -20.88
CA LEU A 44 -1.68 12.83 -20.28
C LEU A 44 -0.70 12.15 -19.30
N SER A 45 0.60 12.24 -19.54
CA SER A 45 1.61 11.66 -18.65
C SER A 45 1.78 12.49 -17.37
N GLU A 46 1.71 13.82 -17.49
CA GLU A 46 1.82 14.74 -16.36
C GLU A 46 0.59 14.65 -15.46
N THR A 47 -0.62 14.66 -16.05
CA THR A 47 -1.86 14.47 -15.29
C THR A 47 -1.87 13.15 -14.53
N LYS A 48 -1.41 12.05 -15.16
CA LYS A 48 -1.25 10.76 -14.48
C LYS A 48 -0.23 10.82 -13.35
N ARG A 49 0.92 11.48 -13.52
CA ARG A 49 1.92 11.65 -12.44
C ARG A 49 1.33 12.39 -11.25
N ILE A 50 0.57 13.47 -11.49
CA ILE A 50 -0.07 14.25 -10.44
C ILE A 50 -1.11 13.40 -9.70
N GLN A 51 -1.92 12.60 -10.42
CA GLN A 51 -2.89 11.70 -9.79
C GLN A 51 -2.20 10.61 -8.95
N VAL A 52 -1.17 9.96 -9.49
CA VAL A 52 -0.43 8.91 -8.77
C VAL A 52 0.24 9.47 -7.51
N THR A 53 0.86 10.65 -7.60
CA THR A 53 1.49 11.28 -6.43
C THR A 53 0.46 11.70 -5.38
N ALA A 54 -0.71 12.20 -5.78
CA ALA A 54 -1.81 12.51 -4.86
C ALA A 54 -2.35 11.25 -4.16
N VAL A 55 -2.52 10.14 -4.89
CA VAL A 55 -2.93 8.84 -4.33
C VAL A 55 -1.87 8.31 -3.36
N ALA A 56 -0.59 8.38 -3.73
CA ALA A 56 0.50 7.95 -2.86
C ALA A 56 0.58 8.77 -1.57
N ARG A 57 0.39 10.09 -1.63
CA ARG A 57 0.31 10.95 -0.43
C ARG A 57 -0.87 10.57 0.46
N ARG A 58 -2.05 10.35 -0.11
CA ARG A 58 -3.24 9.90 0.65
C ARG A 58 -3.03 8.53 1.29
N ALA A 59 -2.40 7.60 0.58
CA ALA A 59 -2.08 6.28 1.13
C ALA A 59 -1.09 6.37 2.30
N LYS A 60 -0.02 7.17 2.14
CA LYS A 60 0.95 7.43 3.22
C LYS A 60 0.30 8.06 4.46
N ALA A 61 -0.56 9.05 4.27
CA ALA A 61 -1.27 9.69 5.37
C ALA A 61 -2.20 8.69 6.11
N LYS A 62 -2.89 7.80 5.38
CA LYS A 62 -3.71 6.74 5.99
C LYS A 62 -2.88 5.73 6.78
N ILE A 63 -1.72 5.33 6.26
CA ILE A 63 -0.81 4.43 6.96
C ILE A 63 -0.30 5.07 8.24
N ALA A 64 0.16 6.33 8.19
CA ALA A 64 0.62 7.05 9.37
C ALA A 64 -0.47 7.19 10.46
N ALA A 65 -1.72 7.48 10.05
CA ALA A 65 -2.85 7.52 10.98
C ALA A 65 -3.14 6.14 11.61
N HIS A 66 -2.99 5.06 10.84
CA HIS A 66 -3.15 3.70 11.37
C HIS A 66 -1.99 3.26 12.25
N GLU A 67 -0.74 3.61 11.95
CA GLU A 67 0.42 3.30 12.80
C GLU A 67 0.30 3.89 14.20
N GLN A 68 -0.21 5.14 14.30
CA GLN A 68 -0.38 5.78 15.59
C GLN A 68 -1.52 5.14 16.42
N SER A 69 -2.59 4.69 15.75
CA SER A 69 -3.71 3.98 16.39
C SER A 69 -3.35 2.56 16.83
N THR A 70 -2.66 1.80 15.97
CA THR A 70 -2.29 0.42 16.27
C THR A 70 -1.28 0.32 17.41
N TYR A 71 -0.40 1.31 17.57
CA TYR A 71 0.54 1.34 18.68
C TYR A 71 -0.18 1.36 20.04
N HIS A 72 -1.21 2.21 20.19
CA HIS A 72 -2.01 2.27 21.41
C HIS A 72 -2.80 0.99 21.65
N GLU A 73 -3.42 0.43 20.60
CA GLU A 73 -4.16 -0.83 20.72
C GLU A 73 -3.26 -2.00 21.13
N ILE A 74 -2.08 -2.12 20.53
CA ILE A 74 -1.10 -3.16 20.86
C ILE A 74 -0.62 -3.00 22.30
N LEU A 75 -0.38 -1.75 22.74
CA LEU A 75 0.09 -1.47 24.10
C LEU A 75 -1.00 -1.78 25.13
N LEU A 76 -2.26 -1.44 24.85
CA LEU A 76 -3.42 -1.82 25.66
C LEU A 76 -3.61 -3.34 25.73
N LEU A 77 -3.42 -4.06 24.63
CA LEU A 77 -3.54 -5.52 24.58
C LEU A 77 -2.42 -6.20 25.38
N LEU A 78 -1.20 -5.64 25.32
CA LEU A 78 -0.07 -6.12 26.10
C LEU A 78 -0.26 -5.86 27.59
N LEU A 79 -0.66 -4.65 27.98
CA LEU A 79 -0.92 -4.29 29.38
C LEU A 79 -2.10 -5.11 29.93
N GLY A 80 -3.19 -5.20 29.17
CA GLY A 80 -4.35 -6.04 29.54
C GLY A 80 -4.00 -7.51 29.65
N GLY A 81 -3.10 -8.01 28.80
CA GLY A 81 -2.58 -9.38 28.89
C GLY A 81 -1.72 -9.63 30.13
N ILE A 82 -0.84 -8.68 30.48
CA ILE A 82 0.03 -8.79 31.68
C ILE A 82 -0.81 -8.70 32.96
N LEU A 83 -1.69 -7.69 33.06
CA LEU A 83 -2.59 -7.56 34.21
C LEU A 83 -3.57 -8.73 34.29
N GLY A 84 -4.17 -9.13 33.17
CA GLY A 84 -5.09 -10.26 33.11
C GLY A 84 -4.42 -11.59 33.48
N GLY A 85 -3.18 -11.81 33.05
CA GLY A 85 -2.38 -12.98 33.42
C GLY A 85 -2.00 -12.99 34.89
N PHE A 86 -1.58 -11.85 35.44
CA PHE A 86 -1.25 -11.71 36.86
C PHE A 86 -2.48 -11.92 37.74
N PHE A 87 -3.59 -11.24 37.45
CA PHE A 87 -4.84 -11.40 38.17
C PHE A 87 -5.41 -12.82 38.03
N GLY A 88 -5.36 -13.41 36.84
CA GLY A 88 -5.80 -14.79 36.61
C GLY A 88 -4.98 -15.82 37.38
N TRP A 89 -3.67 -15.60 37.52
CA TRP A 89 -2.80 -16.47 38.31
C TRP A 89 -3.05 -16.32 39.81
N CYS A 90 -3.20 -15.09 40.31
CA CYS A 90 -3.58 -14.83 41.70
C CYS A 90 -4.95 -15.43 42.04
N LEU A 91 -5.95 -15.26 41.17
CA LEU A 91 -7.28 -15.86 41.37
C LEU A 91 -7.21 -17.40 41.31
N GLY A 92 -6.41 -17.96 40.40
CA GLY A 92 -6.18 -19.40 40.30
C GLY A 92 -5.55 -19.98 41.57
N LEU A 93 -4.58 -19.28 42.17
CA LEU A 93 -3.99 -19.67 43.45
C LEU A 93 -4.98 -19.58 44.61
N VAL A 94 -5.76 -18.50 44.68
CA VAL A 94 -6.79 -18.32 45.71
C VAL A 94 -7.85 -19.42 45.62
N VAL A 95 -8.27 -19.78 44.42
CA VAL A 95 -9.21 -20.88 44.16
C VAL A 95 -8.61 -22.24 44.54
N LEU A 96 -7.34 -22.49 44.20
CA LEU A 96 -6.64 -23.73 44.53
C LEU A 96 -6.50 -23.93 46.06
N VAL A 97 -6.35 -22.83 46.80
CA VAL A 97 -6.17 -22.84 48.26
C VAL A 97 -7.51 -22.94 49.00
N LEU A 98 -8.60 -22.37 48.45
CA LEU A 98 -9.89 -22.28 49.15
C LEU A 98 -10.89 -23.39 48.79
N ASP A 99 -10.83 -24.03 47.62
CA ASP A 99 -11.79 -25.06 47.22
C ASP A 99 -11.17 -26.21 46.41
N GLY A 100 -11.58 -27.44 46.72
CA GLY A 100 -11.15 -28.67 46.05
C GLY A 100 -11.70 -28.88 44.62
N PRO A 101 -11.84 -30.14 44.14
CA PRO A 101 -11.98 -30.52 42.72
C PRO A 101 -12.99 -29.78 41.82
N PRO A 102 -14.15 -29.26 42.29
CA PRO A 102 -15.07 -28.51 41.42
C PRO A 102 -14.53 -27.17 40.90
N ALA A 103 -13.64 -26.50 41.63
CA ALA A 103 -13.16 -25.19 41.21
C ALA A 103 -12.08 -25.27 40.09
N LEU A 104 -11.31 -26.36 40.06
CA LEU A 104 -10.45 -26.75 38.94
C LEU A 104 -11.26 -26.97 37.64
N ALA A 105 -12.47 -27.53 37.73
CA ALA A 105 -13.32 -27.77 36.57
C ALA A 105 -13.82 -26.47 35.93
N PHE A 106 -14.18 -25.46 36.73
CA PHE A 106 -14.54 -24.12 36.22
C PHE A 106 -13.32 -23.37 35.64
N LEU A 107 -12.13 -23.53 36.24
CA LEU A 107 -10.89 -22.96 35.74
C LEU A 107 -10.47 -23.53 34.38
N LEU A 108 -10.75 -24.82 34.14
CA LEU A 108 -10.52 -25.50 32.85
C LEU A 108 -11.57 -25.18 31.78
N MET A 109 -12.82 -24.90 32.19
CA MET A 109 -13.91 -24.53 31.28
C MET A 109 -13.90 -23.06 30.84
N GLY A 110 -13.33 -22.15 31.65
CA GLY A 110 -13.23 -20.73 31.28
C GLY A 110 -12.44 -20.46 29.97
N PRO A 111 -11.23 -21.00 29.82
CA PRO A 111 -10.42 -20.84 28.60
C PRO A 111 -11.06 -21.43 27.34
N SER A 112 -11.80 -22.55 27.46
CA SER A 112 -12.44 -23.18 26.31
C SER A 112 -13.62 -22.36 25.78
N VAL A 113 -14.41 -21.75 26.67
CA VAL A 113 -15.50 -20.83 26.28
C VAL A 113 -14.93 -19.53 25.73
N ALA A 114 -13.89 -18.97 26.33
CA ALA A 114 -13.21 -17.77 25.81
C ALA A 114 -12.58 -18.02 24.43
N CYS A 115 -12.00 -19.21 24.21
CA CYS A 115 -11.45 -19.63 22.93
C CYS A 115 -12.54 -19.75 21.85
N LEU A 116 -13.71 -20.32 22.18
CA LEU A 116 -14.86 -20.41 21.26
C LEU A 116 -15.39 -19.03 20.88
N VAL A 117 -15.51 -18.11 21.84
CA VAL A 117 -15.95 -16.73 21.59
C VAL A 117 -14.92 -15.96 20.75
N ALA A 118 -13.64 -16.10 21.07
CA ALA A 118 -12.56 -15.50 20.29
C ALA A 118 -12.52 -16.08 18.86
N HIS A 119 -12.73 -17.38 18.69
CA HIS A 119 -12.79 -18.04 17.39
C HIS A 119 -13.95 -17.51 16.54
N ARG A 120 -15.14 -17.36 17.15
CA ARG A 120 -16.32 -16.79 16.47
C ARG A 120 -16.07 -15.34 16.03
N LYS A 121 -15.56 -14.50 16.94
CA LYS A 121 -15.24 -13.10 16.63
C LYS A 121 -14.17 -12.98 15.54
N ARG A 122 -13.21 -13.92 15.50
CA ARG A 122 -12.18 -14.02 14.45
C ARG A 122 -12.74 -14.44 13.08
N HIS A 123 -13.86 -15.16 13.05
CA HIS A 123 -14.56 -15.48 11.80
C HIS A 123 -15.32 -14.27 11.26
N GLU A 124 -15.99 -13.52 12.13
CA GLU A 124 -16.70 -12.29 11.76
C GLU A 124 -15.72 -11.24 11.19
N TRP A 125 -14.59 -11.02 11.85
CA TRP A 125 -13.53 -10.12 11.36
C TRP A 125 -12.94 -10.55 10.01
N ARG A 126 -12.81 -11.86 9.77
CA ARG A 126 -12.38 -12.37 8.47
C ARG A 126 -13.42 -12.12 7.38
N GLN A 127 -14.70 -12.27 7.68
CA GLN A 127 -15.77 -11.99 6.73
C GLN A 127 -15.84 -10.50 6.39
N GLU A 128 -15.73 -9.62 7.39
CA GLU A 128 -15.71 -8.17 7.19
C GLU A 128 -14.49 -7.72 6.37
N THR A 129 -13.29 -8.25 6.66
CA THR A 129 -12.09 -7.93 5.88
C THR A 129 -12.18 -8.44 4.44
N HIS A 130 -12.76 -9.63 4.20
CA HIS A 130 -13.02 -10.11 2.85
C HIS A 130 -14.06 -9.26 2.11
N ALA A 131 -15.10 -8.80 2.79
CA ALA A 131 -16.13 -7.92 2.21
C ALA A 131 -15.55 -6.53 1.87
N MET A 132 -14.75 -5.94 2.75
CA MET A 132 -14.05 -4.67 2.47
C MET A 132 -13.01 -4.82 1.35
N ALA A 133 -12.30 -5.95 1.30
CA ALA A 133 -11.37 -6.26 0.22
C ALA A 133 -12.06 -6.47 -1.13
N GLN A 134 -13.32 -6.94 -1.16
CA GLN A 134 -14.13 -7.06 -2.38
C GLN A 134 -14.71 -5.71 -2.81
N SER A 135 -15.26 -4.93 -1.87
CA SER A 135 -15.81 -3.59 -2.13
C SER A 135 -14.77 -2.62 -2.70
N THR A 136 -13.51 -2.73 -2.25
CA THR A 136 -12.41 -1.87 -2.72
C THR A 136 -11.76 -2.33 -4.05
N LYS A 137 -12.18 -3.47 -4.64
CA LYS A 137 -11.63 -3.94 -5.94
C LYS A 137 -11.92 -2.96 -7.08
N HIS A 138 -13.06 -2.27 -7.02
CA HIS A 138 -13.45 -1.29 -8.05
C HIS A 138 -12.65 0.01 -7.98
N LEU A 139 -11.92 0.26 -6.87
CA LEU A 139 -11.16 1.48 -6.62
C LEU A 139 -9.65 1.31 -6.82
N ARG A 140 -9.16 0.09 -7.11
CA ARG A 140 -7.74 -0.11 -7.43
C ARG A 140 -7.51 0.16 -8.92
N PRO A 141 -6.76 1.21 -9.29
CA PRO A 141 -6.14 1.24 -10.61
C PRO A 141 -5.22 0.03 -10.68
N THR A 142 -5.15 -0.61 -11.85
CA THR A 142 -4.23 -1.71 -12.19
C THR A 142 -2.77 -1.25 -12.10
N ALA A 143 -2.30 -0.95 -10.90
CA ALA A 143 -0.89 -0.85 -10.58
C ALA A 143 -0.38 -2.27 -10.40
N HIS A 144 0.71 -2.58 -11.10
CA HIS A 144 1.37 -3.86 -11.15
C HIS A 144 1.28 -4.64 -9.84
N ARG A 145 0.92 -5.91 -10.01
CA ARG A 145 0.94 -6.99 -9.03
C ARG A 145 2.33 -7.09 -8.40
N VAL A 146 2.62 -6.24 -7.41
CA VAL A 146 3.69 -6.49 -6.45
C VAL A 146 3.16 -7.60 -5.57
N VAL A 147 3.49 -8.83 -5.96
CA VAL A 147 3.40 -10.00 -5.10
C VAL A 147 4.35 -9.71 -3.94
N HIS A 148 3.82 -9.15 -2.85
CA HIS A 148 4.44 -9.28 -1.55
C HIS A 148 4.40 -10.77 -1.25
N ARG A 149 5.50 -11.44 -1.60
CA ARG A 149 5.82 -12.81 -1.22
C ARG A 149 5.70 -12.85 0.29
N ASP A 150 4.74 -13.62 0.78
CA ASP A 150 4.42 -13.78 2.20
C ASP A 150 5.72 -14.08 2.96
N ALA A 151 6.30 -13.07 3.59
CA ALA A 151 7.31 -13.30 4.60
C ALA A 151 6.58 -14.04 5.72
N PRO A 152 7.08 -15.20 6.19
CA PRO A 152 6.40 -15.96 7.22
C PRO A 152 6.21 -15.05 8.44
N LEU A 153 4.95 -14.87 8.84
CA LEU A 153 4.50 -13.94 9.90
C LEU A 153 5.38 -14.01 11.15
N TRP A 154 5.96 -15.18 11.45
CA TRP A 154 6.84 -15.41 12.58
C TRP A 154 8.13 -14.59 12.54
N ARG A 155 8.68 -14.29 11.36
CA ARG A 155 9.83 -13.38 11.23
C ARG A 155 9.44 -11.96 11.61
N SER A 156 8.27 -11.49 11.16
CA SER A 156 7.79 -10.15 11.52
C SER A 156 7.47 -10.02 13.00
N THR A 157 6.83 -11.03 13.60
CA THR A 157 6.47 -11.02 15.03
C THR A 157 7.70 -11.12 15.93
N LEU A 158 8.70 -11.93 15.56
CA LEU A 158 9.97 -12.01 16.29
C LEU A 158 10.77 -10.71 16.18
N GLN A 159 10.75 -10.08 15.00
CA GLN A 159 11.47 -8.83 14.78
C GLN A 159 10.82 -7.66 15.51
N THR A 160 9.47 -7.61 15.58
CA THR A 160 8.76 -6.65 16.44
C THR A 160 8.97 -6.94 17.92
N ALA A 161 8.99 -8.22 18.34
CA ALA A 161 9.25 -8.58 19.73
C ALA A 161 10.67 -8.20 20.15
N LEU A 162 11.68 -8.40 19.30
CA LEU A 162 13.06 -7.98 19.53
C LEU A 162 13.22 -6.46 19.60
N HIS A 163 12.50 -5.71 18.75
CA HIS A 163 12.51 -4.25 18.81
C HIS A 163 11.85 -3.73 20.08
N LEU A 164 10.76 -4.37 20.53
CA LEU A 164 10.06 -4.02 21.77
C LEU A 164 10.88 -4.36 23.01
N THR A 165 11.56 -5.52 23.05
CA THR A 165 12.44 -5.84 24.19
C THR A 165 13.63 -4.89 24.25
N HIS A 166 14.20 -4.50 23.11
CA HIS A 166 15.27 -3.51 23.07
C HIS A 166 14.81 -2.12 23.56
N SER A 167 13.59 -1.67 23.20
CA SER A 167 13.08 -0.37 23.65
C SER A 167 12.71 -0.35 25.14
N ILE A 168 12.22 -1.47 25.67
CA ILE A 168 11.90 -1.62 27.10
C ILE A 168 13.19 -1.66 27.93
N VAL A 169 14.21 -2.40 27.46
CA VAL A 169 15.53 -2.43 28.10
C VAL A 169 16.19 -1.05 28.06
N SER A 170 16.12 -0.33 26.93
CA SER A 170 16.69 1.02 26.85
C SER A 170 15.97 2.01 27.76
N PHE A 171 14.63 1.90 27.88
CA PHE A 171 13.84 2.75 28.77
C PHE A 171 14.15 2.49 30.26
N LEU A 172 14.32 1.23 30.64
CA LEU A 172 14.71 0.85 32.01
C LEU A 172 16.15 1.26 32.36
N TYR A 173 17.08 1.23 31.40
CA TYR A 173 18.47 1.63 31.61
C TYR A 173 18.69 3.16 31.59
N HIS A 174 17.89 3.92 30.83
CA HIS A 174 17.97 5.39 30.82
C HIS A 174 17.12 6.08 31.90
N GLY A 175 16.23 5.36 32.59
CA GLY A 175 15.43 5.89 33.70
C GLY A 175 16.13 5.88 35.07
N HIS A 176 17.41 5.48 35.13
CA HIS A 176 18.19 5.33 36.37
C HIS A 176 19.46 6.23 36.42
N ALA A 177 19.51 7.29 35.61
CA ALA A 177 20.51 8.35 35.71
C ALA A 177 19.87 9.65 36.19
#